data_AF-A0A9E5K7H6-F1
#
_entry.id   AF-A0A9E5K7H6-F1
#
_cell.length_a   1.000
_cell.length_b   1.000
_cell.length_c   1.000
_cell.angle_alpha   90.00
_cell.angle_beta   90.00
_cell.angle_gamma   90.00
#
_symmetry.space_group_name_H-M   'P 1'
#
loop_
_entity.id
_entity.type
_entity.pdbx_description
1 polymer ?
#
loop_
_entity_poly.entity_id
_entity_poly.type
_entity_poly.pdbx_seq_one_letter_code
_entity_poly.pdbx_strand_id
1 'polypeptide(L)'
;GTLLTSLTEELPINLKQLDNVEKTKTALTPVFTQFQQVLEQVIAEGKFTALPLTITVEGIENYLEYRKIDFALGKQTFFSDWLPKAFIQNTAQFETVTNLSSSEVAQRIENLGSGEIKLLSVRVDSRNIVMRYSR
;
A
#
# COMPACT_ATOMS: atom_id res chain seq x y z
N GLY A 1 -14.92 -3.01 -16.00
CA GLY A 1 -15.20 -4.30 -15.35
C GLY A 1 -15.14 -5.37 -16.40
N THR A 2 -14.28 -6.39 -16.21
CA THR A 2 -14.19 -7.65 -16.98
C THR A 2 -12.96 -8.46 -16.50
N LEU A 3 -12.76 -8.69 -15.19
CA LEU A 3 -11.55 -9.39 -14.70
C LEU A 3 -11.82 -10.48 -13.64
N LEU A 4 -13.08 -10.86 -13.40
CA LEU A 4 -13.42 -11.91 -12.41
C LEU A 4 -14.27 -13.06 -12.97
N THR A 5 -14.60 -13.05 -14.27
CA THR A 5 -15.54 -14.00 -14.89
C THR A 5 -14.93 -15.35 -15.28
N SER A 6 -13.63 -15.60 -15.07
CA SER A 6 -13.00 -16.88 -15.44
C SER A 6 -12.78 -17.85 -14.27
N LEU A 7 -13.13 -17.47 -13.03
CA LEU A 7 -13.11 -18.40 -11.88
C LEU A 7 -14.38 -19.27 -11.79
N THR A 8 -15.33 -19.08 -12.71
CA THR A 8 -16.60 -19.83 -12.79
C THR A 8 -16.59 -20.97 -13.82
N GLU A 9 -15.49 -21.21 -14.54
CA GLU A 9 -15.39 -22.41 -15.36
C GLU A 9 -15.24 -23.62 -14.43
N GLU A 10 -16.27 -24.48 -14.43
CA GLU A 10 -16.23 -25.76 -13.73
C GLU A 10 -14.96 -26.50 -14.14
N LEU A 11 -14.09 -26.79 -13.17
CA LEU A 11 -12.94 -27.64 -13.39
C LEU A 11 -13.44 -28.94 -14.04
N PRO A 12 -12.84 -29.39 -15.16
CA PRO A 12 -13.30 -30.56 -15.90
C PRO A 12 -12.90 -31.85 -15.18
N ILE A 13 -13.24 -31.96 -13.90
CA ILE A 13 -12.88 -33.06 -13.02
C ILE A 13 -14.18 -33.64 -12.49
N ASN A 14 -14.57 -34.79 -13.03
CA ASN A 14 -15.64 -35.58 -12.43
C ASN A 14 -15.13 -36.07 -11.07
N LEU A 15 -15.86 -35.81 -9.97
CA LEU A 15 -15.46 -36.13 -8.59
C LEU A 15 -14.99 -37.58 -8.38
N LYS A 16 -15.38 -38.50 -9.28
CA LYS A 16 -14.95 -39.90 -9.33
C LYS A 16 -13.54 -40.16 -9.86
N GLN A 17 -12.81 -39.13 -10.28
CA GLN A 17 -11.47 -39.24 -10.89
C GLN A 17 -10.34 -38.66 -10.03
N LEU A 18 -10.65 -38.18 -8.83
CA LEU A 18 -9.68 -37.59 -7.89
C LEU A 18 -8.62 -38.57 -7.40
N ASP A 19 -8.93 -39.88 -7.39
CA ASP A 19 -8.00 -40.94 -6.97
C ASP A 19 -6.85 -41.19 -7.98
N ASN A 20 -6.95 -40.61 -9.19
CA ASN A 20 -5.91 -40.69 -10.20
C ASN A 20 -5.03 -39.42 -10.16
N VAL A 21 -3.96 -39.50 -9.35
CA VAL A 21 -3.01 -38.42 -9.09
C VAL A 21 -2.49 -37.76 -10.38
N GLU A 22 -2.24 -38.52 -11.46
CA GLU A 22 -1.73 -37.96 -12.72
C GLU A 22 -2.77 -37.15 -13.48
N LYS A 23 -4.03 -37.60 -13.50
CA LYS A 23 -5.11 -36.87 -14.16
C LYS A 23 -5.47 -35.60 -13.39
N THR A 24 -5.49 -35.67 -12.07
CA THR A 24 -5.71 -34.51 -11.19
C THR A 24 -4.58 -33.48 -11.36
N LYS A 25 -3.32 -33.91 -11.42
CA LYS A 25 -2.17 -33.01 -11.66
C LYS A 25 -2.27 -32.33 -13.03
N THR A 26 -2.65 -33.08 -14.07
CA THR A 26 -2.82 -32.54 -15.43
C THR A 26 -3.96 -31.53 -15.50
N ALA A 27 -5.09 -31.81 -14.83
CA ALA A 27 -6.25 -30.91 -14.81
C ALA A 27 -6.01 -29.62 -13.99
N LEU A 28 -5.16 -29.68 -12.96
CA LEU A 28 -4.79 -28.52 -12.16
C LEU A 28 -3.62 -27.73 -12.74
N THR A 29 -2.85 -28.30 -13.66
CA THR A 29 -1.70 -27.64 -14.29
C THR A 29 -2.06 -26.28 -14.89
N PRO A 30 -3.16 -26.12 -15.66
CA PRO A 30 -3.57 -24.82 -16.20
C PRO A 30 -3.85 -23.77 -15.12
N VAL A 31 -4.45 -24.18 -14.00
CA VAL A 31 -4.73 -23.31 -12.85
C VAL A 31 -3.45 -22.87 -12.18
N PHE A 32 -2.50 -23.79 -11.97
CA PHE A 32 -1.19 -23.46 -11.42
C PHE A 32 -0.38 -22.56 -12.35
N THR A 33 -0.43 -22.79 -13.66
CA THR A 33 0.26 -21.96 -14.64
C THR A 33 -0.34 -20.55 -14.70
N GLN A 34 -1.67 -20.42 -14.69
CA GLN A 34 -2.32 -19.11 -14.60
C GLN A 34 -2.00 -18.41 -13.28
N PHE A 35 -2.01 -19.12 -12.16
CA PHE A 35 -1.63 -18.57 -10.86
C PHE A 35 -0.18 -18.09 -10.87
N GLN A 36 0.75 -18.88 -11.40
CA GLN A 36 2.16 -18.52 -11.52
C GLN A 36 2.35 -17.30 -12.42
N GLN A 37 1.66 -17.23 -13.56
CA GLN A 37 1.72 -16.05 -14.45
C GLN A 37 1.17 -14.80 -13.79
N VAL A 38 0.06 -14.89 -13.05
CA VAL A 38 -0.49 -13.77 -12.28
C VAL A 38 0.47 -13.36 -11.16
N LEU A 39 1.11 -14.31 -10.50
CA LEU A 39 2.05 -14.05 -9.41
C LEU A 39 3.34 -13.41 -9.95
N GLU A 40 3.88 -13.92 -11.06
CA GLU A 40 5.01 -13.34 -11.79
C GLU A 40 4.66 -11.95 -12.34
N GLN A 41 3.44 -11.75 -12.84
CA GLN A 41 2.96 -10.44 -13.27
C GLN A 41 2.83 -9.47 -12.08
N VAL A 42 2.31 -9.91 -10.94
CA VAL A 42 2.21 -9.09 -9.71
C VAL A 42 3.59 -8.77 -9.13
N ILE A 43 4.55 -9.69 -9.23
CA ILE A 43 5.96 -9.48 -8.88
C ILE A 43 6.61 -8.50 -9.87
N ALA A 44 6.40 -8.68 -11.18
CA ALA A 44 6.92 -7.81 -12.23
C ALA A 44 6.29 -6.39 -12.19
N GLU A 45 5.03 -6.28 -11.75
CA GLU A 45 4.34 -5.02 -11.46
C GLU A 45 4.80 -4.37 -10.13
N GLY A 46 5.78 -4.93 -9.42
CA GLY A 46 6.45 -4.29 -8.29
C GLY A 46 5.65 -4.27 -6.97
N LYS A 47 4.51 -4.95 -6.90
CA LYS A 47 3.59 -4.90 -5.73
C LYS A 47 4.13 -5.55 -4.46
N PHE A 48 5.23 -6.33 -4.52
CA PHE A 48 5.77 -7.06 -3.36
C PHE A 48 7.13 -6.56 -2.84
N THR A 49 7.63 -5.43 -3.34
CA THR A 49 8.90 -4.82 -2.85
C THR A 49 8.74 -3.37 -2.38
N ALA A 50 7.51 -2.95 -2.07
CA ALA A 50 7.26 -1.65 -1.47
C ALA A 50 7.78 -1.67 -0.02
N LEU A 51 9.09 -1.45 0.13
CA LEU A 51 9.69 -1.25 1.44
C LEU A 51 8.94 -0.08 2.12
N PRO A 52 8.85 -0.04 3.46
CA PRO A 52 8.08 0.97 4.18
C PRO A 52 8.71 2.37 4.09
N LEU A 53 7.92 3.36 3.70
CA LEU A 53 8.29 4.77 3.65
C LEU A 53 8.02 5.42 5.02
N THR A 54 8.98 6.20 5.50
CA THR A 54 8.85 6.96 6.75
C THR A 54 8.43 8.39 6.46
N ILE A 55 7.41 8.87 7.17
CA ILE A 55 6.97 10.27 7.15
C ILE A 55 7.19 10.86 8.54
N THR A 56 8.02 11.89 8.61
CA THR A 56 8.30 12.66 9.82
C THR A 56 7.63 14.02 9.69
N VAL A 57 6.76 14.38 10.63
CA VAL A 57 6.09 15.68 10.69
C VAL A 57 6.61 16.47 11.88
N GLU A 58 7.27 17.58 11.59
CA GLU A 58 7.82 18.53 12.56
C GLU A 58 6.86 19.69 12.83
N GLY A 59 7.03 20.36 13.96
CA GLY A 59 6.33 21.61 14.28
C GLY A 59 4.92 21.41 14.83
N ILE A 60 4.64 20.24 15.39
CA ILE A 60 3.36 19.93 16.02
C ILE A 60 3.39 20.48 17.45
N GLU A 61 2.54 21.44 17.78
CA GLU A 61 2.58 22.10 19.09
C GLU A 61 1.85 21.31 20.17
N ASN A 62 0.83 20.54 19.80
CA ASN A 62 0.01 19.81 20.75
C ASN A 62 -0.49 18.46 20.22
N TYR A 63 -0.96 17.62 21.13
CA TYR A 63 -1.47 16.29 20.80
C TYR A 63 -2.72 16.32 19.91
N LEU A 64 -3.53 17.38 19.97
CA LEU A 64 -4.72 17.51 19.15
C LEU A 64 -4.35 17.69 17.66
N GLU A 65 -3.33 18.50 17.37
CA GLU A 65 -2.76 18.68 16.03
C GLU A 65 -2.19 17.36 15.50
N TYR A 66 -1.42 16.64 16.34
CA TYR A 66 -0.96 15.28 16.01
C TYR A 66 -2.13 14.37 15.60
N ARG A 67 -3.22 14.35 16.37
CA ARG A 67 -4.40 13.51 16.05
C ARG A 67 -5.09 13.90 14.76
N LYS A 68 -5.13 15.19 14.42
CA LYS A 68 -5.66 15.66 13.14
C LYS A 68 -4.79 15.19 11.97
N ILE A 69 -3.47 15.30 12.11
CA ILE A 69 -2.50 14.84 11.12
C ILE A 69 -2.62 13.32 10.92
N ASP A 70 -2.61 12.56 12.01
CA ASP A 70 -2.77 11.09 12.00
C ASP A 70 -4.07 10.68 11.29
N PHE A 71 -5.19 11.32 11.63
CA PHE A 71 -6.47 11.04 11.00
C PHE A 71 -6.51 11.41 9.51
N ALA A 72 -5.96 12.57 9.13
CA ALA A 72 -5.95 13.01 7.74
C ALA A 72 -5.03 12.16 6.86
N LEU A 73 -3.86 11.78 7.36
CA LEU A 73 -2.94 10.90 6.64
C LEU A 73 -3.44 9.45 6.61
N GLY A 74 -4.06 8.95 7.68
CA GLY A 74 -4.67 7.61 7.72
C GLY A 74 -5.86 7.41 6.77
N LYS A 75 -6.46 8.49 6.23
CA LYS A 75 -7.54 8.44 5.22
C LYS A 75 -7.04 8.30 3.79
N GLN A 76 -5.74 8.41 3.54
CA GLN A 76 -5.22 8.46 2.19
C GLN A 76 -5.26 7.08 1.53
N THR A 77 -5.99 6.97 0.42
CA THR A 77 -6.21 5.70 -0.29
C THR A 77 -4.97 5.17 -1.01
N PHE A 78 -3.92 5.99 -1.14
CA PHE A 78 -2.65 5.59 -1.73
C PHE A 78 -1.66 5.01 -0.70
N PHE A 79 -2.03 4.97 0.58
CA PHE A 79 -1.34 4.20 1.61
C PHE A 79 -2.00 2.84 1.76
N SER A 80 -1.22 1.78 1.61
CA SER A 80 -1.67 0.40 1.81
C SER A 80 -1.69 0.04 3.30
N ASP A 81 -0.71 0.53 4.04
CA ASP A 81 -0.61 0.42 5.50
C ASP A 81 -0.28 1.79 6.09
N TRP A 82 -0.88 2.13 7.23
CA TRP A 82 -0.62 3.37 7.97
C TRP A 82 -0.34 3.04 9.44
N LEU A 83 0.88 3.32 9.89
CA LEU A 83 1.34 2.95 11.23
C LEU A 83 1.98 4.16 11.93
N PRO A 84 1.33 4.75 12.93
CA PRO A 84 1.97 5.73 13.80
C PRO A 84 3.07 5.06 14.62
N LYS A 85 4.30 5.61 14.58
CA LYS A 85 5.46 5.06 15.29
C LYS A 85 5.76 5.80 16.59
N ALA A 86 5.82 7.13 16.54
CA ALA A 86 6.22 7.94 17.68
C ALA A 86 5.67 9.36 17.60
N PHE A 87 5.45 9.97 18.77
CA PHE A 87 5.22 11.41 18.93
C PHE A 87 6.09 11.92 20.09
N ILE A 88 7.19 12.61 19.78
CA ILE A 88 8.19 13.05 20.76
C ILE A 88 8.61 14.47 20.39
N GLN A 89 8.66 15.38 21.38
CA GLN A 89 9.21 16.74 21.23
C GLN A 89 8.74 17.44 19.93
N ASN A 90 7.42 17.61 19.78
CA ASN A 90 6.83 18.34 18.65
C ASN A 90 7.02 17.69 17.28
N THR A 91 7.43 16.42 17.25
CA THR A 91 7.67 15.65 16.04
C THR A 91 6.86 14.34 16.08
N ALA A 92 6.16 14.04 14.99
CA ALA A 92 5.46 12.77 14.79
C ALA A 92 6.13 11.97 13.69
N GLN A 93 6.26 10.67 13.88
CA GLN A 93 6.79 9.74 12.89
C GLN A 93 5.74 8.69 12.55
N PHE A 94 5.57 8.47 11.26
CA PHE A 94 4.63 7.51 10.69
C PHE A 94 5.36 6.63 9.67
N GLU A 95 4.91 5.40 9.55
CA GLU A 95 5.40 4.44 8.57
C GLU A 95 4.25 3.98 7.68
N THR A 96 4.50 3.91 6.39
CA THR A 96 3.48 3.53 5.42
C THR A 96 4.07 2.72 4.26
N VAL A 97 3.24 1.87 3.66
CA VAL A 97 3.56 1.16 2.43
C VAL A 97 2.78 1.79 1.28
N THR A 98 3.46 2.09 0.19
CA THR A 98 2.85 2.66 -1.02
C THR A 98 3.66 2.29 -2.26
N ASN A 99 2.98 2.21 -3.40
CA ASN A 99 3.60 1.99 -4.70
C ASN A 99 4.08 3.31 -5.36
N LEU A 100 3.85 4.45 -4.71
CA LEU A 100 4.27 5.76 -5.18
C LEU A 100 5.70 6.07 -4.74
N SER A 101 6.41 6.87 -5.54
CA SER A 101 7.70 7.42 -5.13
C SER A 101 7.54 8.39 -3.95
N SER A 102 8.59 8.56 -3.14
CA SER A 102 8.57 9.49 -2.00
C SER A 102 8.25 10.93 -2.41
N SER A 103 8.70 11.36 -3.59
CA SER A 103 8.35 12.66 -4.18
C SER A 103 6.87 12.79 -4.50
N GLU A 104 6.25 11.77 -5.10
CA GLU A 104 4.81 11.79 -5.41
C GLU A 104 3.96 11.78 -4.15
N VAL A 105 4.38 11.02 -3.13
CA VAL A 105 3.73 11.01 -1.82
C VAL A 105 3.79 12.38 -1.18
N ALA A 106 4.98 13.00 -1.12
CA ALA A 106 5.16 14.34 -0.55
C ALA A 106 4.25 15.37 -1.25
N GLN A 107 4.23 15.39 -2.59
CA GLN A 107 3.39 16.29 -3.36
C GLN A 107 1.89 16.06 -3.11
N ARG A 108 1.46 14.79 -3.02
CA ARG A 108 0.06 14.47 -2.70
C ARG A 108 -0.32 14.93 -1.30
N ILE A 109 0.56 14.76 -0.31
CA ILE A 109 0.32 15.22 1.05
C ILE A 109 0.24 16.75 1.10
N GLU A 110 1.12 17.48 0.39
CA GLU A 110 1.05 18.95 0.30
C GLU A 110 -0.29 19.43 -0.26
N ASN A 111 -0.83 18.74 -1.27
CA ASN A 111 -2.12 19.06 -1.87
C ASN A 111 -3.32 18.84 -0.91
N LEU A 112 -3.17 18.02 0.14
CA LEU A 112 -4.17 17.89 1.22
C LEU A 112 -4.33 19.18 2.03
N GLY A 113 -3.29 20.03 2.02
CA GLY A 113 -3.22 21.30 2.74
C GLY A 113 -4.25 22.34 2.37
N SER A 114 -5.08 22.06 1.37
CA SER A 114 -6.17 22.94 0.94
C SER A 114 -7.39 22.90 1.87
N GLY A 115 -7.51 21.89 2.77
CA GLY A 115 -8.76 21.64 3.53
C GLY A 115 -8.65 21.50 5.05
N GLU A 116 -7.75 20.64 5.57
CA GLU A 116 -7.78 20.24 7.00
C GLU A 116 -6.42 20.33 7.73
N ILE A 117 -5.31 20.10 7.03
CA ILE A 117 -3.95 20.10 7.60
C ILE A 117 -2.93 20.58 6.57
N LYS A 118 -2.27 21.71 6.81
CA LYS A 118 -1.26 22.22 5.89
C LYS A 118 0.12 21.66 6.24
N LEU A 119 0.59 20.74 5.41
CA LEU A 119 1.91 20.13 5.52
C LEU A 119 2.77 20.59 4.35
N LEU A 120 4.00 21.00 4.63
CA LEU A 120 4.98 21.43 3.63
C LEU A 120 6.16 20.47 3.65
N SER A 121 6.59 19.98 2.49
CA SER A 121 7.80 19.16 2.41
C SER A 121 9.04 20.01 2.72
N VAL A 122 9.89 19.50 3.62
CA VAL A 122 11.17 20.12 4.00
C VAL A 122 12.32 19.35 3.38
N ARG A 123 12.23 18.02 3.39
CA ARG A 123 13.21 17.11 2.79
C ARG A 123 12.51 15.87 2.29
N VAL A 124 12.90 15.40 1.11
CA VAL A 124 12.39 14.15 0.54
C VAL A 124 13.58 13.33 0.05
N ASP A 125 13.84 12.23 0.74
CA ASP A 125 14.79 11.20 0.33
C ASP A 125 14.03 10.02 -0.28
N SER A 126 14.74 9.03 -0.80
CA SER A 126 14.11 7.87 -1.46
C SER A 126 13.10 7.11 -0.58
N ARG A 127 13.25 7.19 0.75
CA ARG A 127 12.44 6.43 1.73
C ARG A 127 11.96 7.25 2.94
N ASN A 128 12.41 8.50 3.06
CA ASN A 128 12.10 9.37 4.18
C ASN A 128 11.51 10.68 3.65
N ILE A 129 10.38 11.08 4.20
CA ILE A 129 9.74 12.36 3.91
C ILE A 129 9.71 13.14 5.21
N VAL A 130 10.37 14.29 5.25
CA VAL A 130 10.28 15.25 6.35
C VAL A 130 9.34 16.36 5.92
N MET A 131 8.28 16.57 6.70
CA MET A 131 7.29 17.60 6.48
C MET A 131 7.22 18.52 7.69
N ARG A 132 6.84 19.77 7.45
CA ARG A 132 6.56 20.76 8.49
C ARG A 132 5.07 21.05 8.52
N TYR A 133 4.50 20.95 9.71
CA TYR A 133 3.16 21.45 9.95
C TYR A 133 3.15 22.98 9.91
N SER A 134 2.32 23.53 9.03
CA SER A 134 2.03 24.95 8.91
C SER A 134 0.61 25.19 9.39
N ARG A 135 0.42 26.29 10.11
CA ARG A 135 -0.91 26.86 10.33
C ARG A 135 -1.44 27.51 9.04
#